data_AF-A0A2A6RFL3-F1
#
_entry.id   AF-A0A2A6RFL3-F1
#
_cell.length_a   1.000
_cell.length_b   1.000
_cell.length_c   1.000
_cell.angle_alpha   90.00
_cell.angle_beta   90.00
_cell.angle_gamma   90.00
#
_symmetry.space_group_name_H-M   'P 1'
#
loop_
_entity.id
_entity.type
_entity.pdbx_description
1 polymer ?
#
loop_
_entity_poly.entity_id
_entity_poly.type
_entity_poly.pdbx_seq_one_letter_code
_entity_poly.pdbx_strand_id
1 'polypeptide(L)'
;MGKFIKYKTDDATYYLAPLNDTLYTMLDQQSVMIRDDSSWQIFQIEQSIERQGGKPLQLGQFYFILKLICKQDTSRVRDTWKSAFLFPFLLTGTWQQQGLLYLFYILNYRSSIEMRLRRLMSFDHDKREHHIIHQPFAHELPQEAIHNLCAFMYGYVEGYLSSTSKTWFEPFYRCVGSNLILFGYQDDEFFEWHFDDPDEYEVALQKLQQRHEYDVSGNPA
;
A
#
# COMPACT_ATOMS: atom_id res chain seq x y z
N MET A 1 1.27 -17.19 -5.19
CA MET A 1 1.58 -16.76 -3.81
C MET A 1 2.84 -15.89 -3.89
N GLY A 2 2.75 -14.64 -3.40
CA GLY A 2 3.83 -13.66 -3.51
C GLY A 2 5.06 -13.99 -2.66
N LYS A 3 6.09 -13.14 -2.73
CA LYS A 3 7.32 -13.32 -1.93
C LYS A 3 7.06 -12.91 -0.50
N PHE A 4 7.43 -13.76 0.46
CA PHE A 4 7.45 -13.38 1.87
C PHE A 4 8.52 -12.31 2.09
N ILE A 5 8.16 -11.21 2.74
CA ILE A 5 9.12 -10.19 3.16
C ILE A 5 9.54 -10.53 4.58
N LYS A 6 10.85 -10.55 4.81
CA LYS A 6 11.43 -10.74 6.13
C LYS A 6 12.13 -9.44 6.55
N TYR A 7 11.75 -8.92 7.71
CA TYR A 7 12.41 -7.79 8.34
C TYR A 7 12.95 -8.24 9.70
N LYS A 8 14.22 -7.96 9.98
CA LYS A 8 14.87 -8.36 11.23
C LYS A 8 15.42 -7.11 11.92
N THR A 9 15.08 -6.96 13.19
CA THR A 9 15.70 -6.03 14.13
C THR A 9 16.53 -6.81 15.14
N ASP A 10 17.17 -6.11 16.08
CA ASP A 10 17.88 -6.76 17.18
C ASP A 10 16.91 -7.53 18.10
N ASP A 11 15.70 -7.01 18.28
CA ASP A 11 14.71 -7.56 19.21
C ASP A 11 13.71 -8.53 18.59
N ALA A 12 13.47 -8.46 17.28
CA ALA A 12 12.39 -9.20 16.64
C ALA A 12 12.68 -9.57 15.18
N THR A 13 11.95 -10.55 14.68
CA THR A 13 11.85 -10.83 13.25
C THR A 13 10.39 -10.80 12.83
N TYR A 14 10.10 -10.03 11.79
CA TYR A 14 8.80 -9.86 11.18
C TYR A 14 8.74 -10.56 9.84
N TYR A 15 7.61 -11.18 9.57
CA TYR A 15 7.30 -11.82 8.30
C TYR A 15 6.00 -11.22 7.76
N LEU A 16 6.05 -10.72 6.53
CA LEU A 16 4.88 -10.22 5.80
C LEU A 16 4.56 -11.19 4.67
N ALA A 17 3.38 -11.80 4.74
CA ALA A 17 2.87 -12.71 3.74
C ALA A 17 1.74 -12.02 2.96
N PRO A 18 1.85 -11.82 1.64
CA PRO A 18 0.78 -11.24 0.84
C PRO A 18 -0.53 -12.04 0.98
N LEU A 19 -1.65 -11.33 1.12
CA LEU A 19 -2.99 -11.91 1.20
C LEU A 19 -3.79 -11.66 -0.08
N ASN A 20 -4.62 -12.64 -0.44
CA ASN A 20 -5.67 -12.44 -1.44
C ASN A 20 -6.94 -11.86 -0.79
N ASP A 21 -7.88 -11.43 -1.62
CA ASP A 21 -9.11 -10.78 -1.15
C ASP A 21 -9.95 -11.66 -0.22
N THR A 22 -10.04 -12.96 -0.50
CA THR A 22 -10.81 -13.90 0.33
C THR A 22 -10.24 -13.97 1.75
N LEU A 23 -8.93 -14.19 1.89
CA LEU A 23 -8.27 -14.27 3.19
C LEU A 23 -8.27 -12.92 3.89
N TYR A 24 -7.99 -11.83 3.17
CA TYR A 24 -8.03 -10.49 3.75
C TYR A 24 -9.41 -10.17 4.32
N THR A 25 -10.49 -10.39 3.56
CA THR A 25 -11.86 -10.10 4.02
C THR A 25 -12.22 -10.91 5.26
N MET A 26 -11.87 -12.20 5.29
CA MET A 26 -12.16 -13.09 6.41
C MET A 26 -11.44 -12.63 7.69
N LEU A 27 -10.16 -12.26 7.56
CA LEU A 27 -9.34 -11.81 8.68
C LEU A 27 -9.72 -10.38 9.13
N ASP A 28 -10.07 -9.50 8.21
CA ASP A 28 -10.48 -8.12 8.52
C ASP A 28 -11.71 -8.10 9.43
N GLN A 29 -12.68 -8.98 9.15
CA GLN A 29 -13.87 -9.21 9.98
C GLN A 29 -13.58 -9.75 11.39
N GLN A 30 -12.37 -10.20 11.66
CA GLN A 30 -11.93 -10.74 12.96
C GLN A 30 -10.84 -9.88 13.59
N SER A 31 -10.74 -8.61 13.19
CA SER A 31 -9.65 -7.75 13.62
C SER A 31 -10.15 -6.41 14.12
N VAL A 32 -9.40 -5.84 15.05
CA VAL A 32 -9.63 -4.49 15.58
C VAL A 32 -8.60 -3.51 15.03
N MET A 33 -9.03 -2.28 14.82
CA MET A 33 -8.18 -1.24 14.25
C MET A 33 -7.18 -0.73 15.28
N ILE A 34 -5.91 -0.63 14.89
CA ILE A 34 -4.88 0.05 15.68
C ILE A 34 -4.75 1.47 15.15
N ARG A 35 -4.64 2.43 16.07
CA ARG A 35 -4.38 3.83 15.77
C ARG A 35 -3.05 3.93 15.01
N ASP A 36 -3.11 4.54 13.84
CA ASP A 36 -1.93 4.95 13.11
C ASP A 36 -1.44 6.31 13.61
N ASP A 37 -0.15 6.57 13.40
CA ASP A 37 0.42 7.91 13.54
C ASP A 37 0.71 8.46 12.15
N SER A 38 -0.32 8.99 11.51
CA SER A 38 -0.24 9.52 10.14
C SER A 38 0.75 10.69 10.06
N SER A 39 0.93 11.45 11.15
CA SER A 39 1.87 12.57 11.22
C SER A 39 3.33 12.09 11.13
N TRP A 40 3.64 10.99 11.82
CA TRP A 40 4.95 10.36 11.73
C TRP A 40 5.21 9.76 10.35
N GLN A 41 4.20 9.17 9.71
CA GLN A 41 4.35 8.63 8.35
C GLN A 41 4.70 9.73 7.34
N ILE A 42 4.04 10.89 7.43
CA ILE A 42 4.35 12.07 6.60
C ILE A 42 5.78 12.54 6.84
N PHE A 43 6.17 12.72 8.11
CA PHE A 43 7.53 13.14 8.47
C PHE A 43 8.61 12.20 7.91
N GLN A 44 8.36 10.89 7.90
CA GLN A 44 9.33 9.93 7.36
C GLN A 44 9.45 9.98 5.85
N ILE A 45 8.34 10.27 5.15
CA ILE A 45 8.37 10.53 3.71
C ILE A 45 9.18 11.81 3.43
N GLU A 46 9.00 12.86 4.22
CA GLU A 46 9.79 14.09 4.09
C GLU A 46 11.30 13.82 4.31
N GLN A 47 11.63 13.05 5.35
CA GLN A 47 13.01 12.68 5.64
C GLN A 47 13.65 11.80 4.56
N SER A 48 12.89 10.91 3.90
CA SER A 48 13.42 10.11 2.78
C SER A 48 13.73 11.00 1.57
N ILE A 49 12.86 11.98 1.27
CA ILE A 49 13.09 12.98 0.21
C ILE A 49 14.39 13.73 0.45
N GLU A 50 14.62 14.23 1.67
CA GLU A 50 15.81 15.01 2.02
C GLU A 50 17.09 14.19 1.88
N ARG A 51 17.09 12.92 2.31
CA ARG A 51 18.26 12.03 2.25
C ARG A 51 18.66 11.64 0.82
N GLN A 52 17.72 11.67 -0.13
CA GLN A 52 17.93 11.13 -1.48
C GLN A 52 17.95 12.18 -2.60
N GLY A 53 18.00 13.46 -2.25
CA GLY A 53 18.25 14.51 -3.24
C GLY A 53 17.11 14.76 -4.22
N GLY A 54 15.88 14.35 -3.88
CA GLY A 54 14.68 14.92 -4.50
C GLY A 54 13.61 13.93 -4.93
N LYS A 55 12.42 14.24 -4.43
CA LYS A 55 11.08 13.71 -4.73
C LYS A 55 10.70 12.39 -4.02
N PRO A 56 9.50 12.35 -3.40
CA PRO A 56 9.01 11.13 -2.79
C PRO A 56 8.64 10.11 -3.86
N LEU A 57 8.53 8.86 -3.45
CA LEU A 57 7.90 7.83 -4.26
C LEU A 57 6.46 8.25 -4.65
N GLN A 58 6.17 8.18 -5.94
CA GLN A 58 4.86 8.43 -6.54
C GLN A 58 3.91 7.24 -6.29
N LEU A 59 2.60 7.49 -6.39
CA LEU A 59 1.56 6.46 -6.27
C LEU A 59 1.76 5.31 -7.26
N GLY A 60 2.16 5.62 -8.50
CA GLY A 60 2.46 4.62 -9.53
C GLY A 60 3.62 3.71 -9.16
N GLN A 61 4.66 4.26 -8.53
CA GLN A 61 5.82 3.50 -8.09
C GLN A 61 5.45 2.53 -6.96
N PHE A 62 4.68 2.99 -5.96
CA PHE A 62 4.16 2.11 -4.91
C PHE A 62 3.29 0.99 -5.48
N TYR A 63 2.31 1.34 -6.31
CA TYR A 63 1.41 0.36 -6.92
C TYR A 63 2.19 -0.70 -7.68
N PHE A 64 3.11 -0.30 -8.55
CA PHE A 64 3.87 -1.20 -9.39
C PHE A 64 4.72 -2.19 -8.57
N ILE A 65 5.48 -1.68 -7.60
CA ILE A 65 6.36 -2.52 -6.78
C ILE A 65 5.56 -3.46 -5.90
N LEU A 66 4.46 -3.00 -5.30
CA LEU A 66 3.60 -3.86 -4.49
C LEU A 66 2.92 -4.94 -5.34
N LYS A 67 2.50 -4.64 -6.57
CA LYS A 67 1.99 -5.63 -7.54
C LYS A 67 3.05 -6.71 -7.81
N LEU A 68 4.31 -6.33 -8.01
CA LEU A 68 5.42 -7.27 -8.23
C LEU A 68 5.69 -8.15 -7.00
N ILE A 69 5.77 -7.55 -5.81
CA ILE A 69 6.03 -8.26 -4.55
C ILE A 69 4.94 -9.29 -4.27
N CYS A 70 3.67 -8.87 -4.40
CA CYS A 70 2.51 -9.69 -4.08
C CYS A 70 2.20 -10.71 -5.18
N LYS A 71 2.71 -10.51 -6.41
CA LYS A 71 2.39 -11.31 -7.60
C LYS A 71 0.88 -11.42 -7.87
N GLN A 72 0.18 -10.33 -7.59
CA GLN A 72 -1.25 -10.17 -7.80
C GLN A 72 -1.55 -8.68 -7.99
N ASP A 73 -2.68 -8.37 -8.61
CA ASP A 73 -3.17 -7.00 -8.65
C ASP A 73 -3.65 -6.55 -7.26
N THR A 74 -3.93 -5.26 -7.12
CA THR A 74 -4.53 -4.68 -5.93
C THR A 74 -5.82 -5.40 -5.54
N SER A 75 -6.10 -5.38 -4.23
CA SER A 75 -7.34 -5.89 -3.67
C SER A 75 -8.58 -5.17 -4.20
N ARG A 76 -9.67 -5.92 -4.42
CA ARG A 76 -10.96 -5.41 -4.92
C ARG A 76 -11.88 -4.86 -3.82
N VAL A 77 -11.57 -5.07 -2.55
CA VAL A 77 -12.41 -4.63 -1.42
C VAL A 77 -12.12 -3.18 -0.98
N ARG A 78 -11.24 -2.47 -1.68
CA ARG A 78 -10.93 -1.07 -1.45
C ARG A 78 -12.11 -0.15 -1.79
N ASP A 79 -12.12 1.04 -1.19
CA ASP A 79 -12.99 2.15 -1.62
C ASP A 79 -12.49 2.66 -2.96
N THR A 80 -13.17 2.32 -4.07
CA THR A 80 -12.71 2.67 -5.41
C THR A 80 -12.78 4.15 -5.73
N TRP A 81 -13.50 4.92 -4.93
CA TRP A 81 -13.60 6.37 -5.08
C TRP A 81 -12.42 7.09 -4.43
N LYS A 82 -12.01 6.64 -3.24
CA LYS A 82 -10.90 7.26 -2.47
C LYS A 82 -9.57 6.55 -2.59
N SER A 83 -9.55 5.36 -3.19
CA SER A 83 -8.36 4.51 -3.25
C SER A 83 -8.28 3.79 -4.58
N ALA A 84 -7.15 3.94 -5.25
CA ALA A 84 -6.72 3.20 -6.41
C ALA A 84 -6.14 1.82 -6.06
N PHE A 85 -5.50 1.65 -4.90
CA PHE A 85 -4.93 0.36 -4.51
C PHE A 85 -4.89 0.10 -3.01
N LEU A 86 -4.89 -1.19 -2.67
CA LEU A 86 -4.73 -1.79 -1.34
C LEU A 86 -4.02 -3.14 -1.50
N PHE A 87 -2.90 -3.31 -0.79
CA PHE A 87 -2.12 -4.55 -0.73
C PHE A 87 -2.05 -5.03 0.72
N PRO A 88 -2.80 -6.10 1.07
CA PRO A 88 -2.84 -6.63 2.42
C PRO A 88 -1.78 -7.71 2.63
N PHE A 89 -1.23 -7.73 3.83
CA PHE A 89 -0.26 -8.69 4.31
C PHE A 89 -0.70 -9.24 5.67
N LEU A 90 -0.50 -10.54 5.85
CA LEU A 90 -0.48 -11.13 7.18
C LEU A 90 0.90 -10.86 7.77
N LEU A 91 0.93 -10.13 8.88
CA LEU A 91 2.10 -9.84 9.65
C LEU A 91 2.20 -10.83 10.81
N THR A 92 3.29 -11.58 10.85
CA THR A 92 3.66 -12.48 11.94
C THR A 92 5.07 -12.18 12.42
N GLY A 93 5.43 -12.64 13.60
CA GLY A 93 6.76 -12.42 14.12
C GLY A 93 7.06 -13.16 15.40
N THR A 94 8.33 -13.15 15.77
CA THR A 94 8.80 -13.68 17.04
C THR A 94 8.74 -12.59 18.10
N TRP A 95 7.54 -12.18 18.49
CA TRP A 95 7.33 -11.36 19.69
C TRP A 95 7.12 -12.26 20.91
N GLN A 96 7.25 -11.69 22.11
CA GLN A 96 7.29 -12.42 23.39
C GLN A 96 6.12 -13.38 23.63
N GLN A 97 5.01 -13.27 22.89
CA GLN A 97 3.87 -14.18 22.92
C GLN A 97 3.66 -14.87 21.56
N GLN A 98 3.81 -16.19 21.52
CA GLN A 98 3.53 -16.97 20.32
C GLN A 98 2.05 -16.84 19.89
N GLY A 99 1.81 -16.73 18.58
CA GLY A 99 0.47 -16.87 18.00
C GLY A 99 -0.33 -15.59 17.79
N LEU A 100 0.18 -14.41 18.16
CA LEU A 100 -0.47 -13.17 17.73
C LEU A 100 -0.30 -12.99 16.22
N LEU A 101 -1.29 -12.39 15.58
CA LEU A 101 -1.32 -12.16 14.14
C LEU A 101 -1.87 -10.75 13.90
N TYR A 102 -1.29 -10.07 12.92
CA TYR A 102 -1.69 -8.72 12.55
C TYR A 102 -2.02 -8.69 11.07
N LEU A 103 -2.99 -7.88 10.69
CA LEU A 103 -3.14 -7.42 9.32
C LEU A 103 -2.34 -6.14 9.17
N PHE A 104 -1.40 -6.15 8.24
CA PHE A 104 -0.67 -4.97 7.80
C PHE A 104 -1.07 -4.72 6.35
N TYR A 105 -1.47 -3.50 6.01
CA TYR A 105 -1.81 -3.21 4.62
C TYR A 105 -1.33 -1.84 4.21
N ILE A 106 -0.85 -1.78 2.97
CA ILE A 106 -0.42 -0.56 2.32
C ILE A 106 -1.51 -0.21 1.33
N LEU A 107 -2.07 0.99 1.46
CA LEU A 107 -3.04 1.51 0.53
C LEU A 107 -2.67 2.92 0.13
N ASN A 108 -3.19 3.34 -1.01
CA ASN A 108 -3.38 4.75 -1.22
C ASN A 108 -4.74 5.15 -0.66
N TYR A 109 -4.81 6.29 0.02
CA TYR A 109 -6.05 6.91 0.44
C TYR A 109 -5.97 8.38 0.06
N ARG A 110 -6.86 8.81 -0.86
CA ARG A 110 -6.81 10.14 -1.47
C ARG A 110 -5.46 10.40 -2.14
N SER A 111 -4.72 11.41 -1.72
CA SER A 111 -3.41 11.76 -2.26
C SER A 111 -2.24 11.13 -1.50
N SER A 112 -2.49 10.35 -0.44
CA SER A 112 -1.42 9.82 0.42
C SER A 112 -1.29 8.30 0.34
N ILE A 113 -0.08 7.84 0.62
CA ILE A 113 0.19 6.45 0.98
C ILE A 113 -0.05 6.29 2.46
N GLU A 114 -0.75 5.25 2.84
CA GLU A 114 -0.99 4.90 4.23
C GLU A 114 -0.57 3.46 4.49
N MET A 115 0.09 3.25 5.62
CA MET A 115 0.42 1.94 6.14
C MET A 115 -0.37 1.75 7.43
N ARG A 116 -1.32 0.82 7.41
CA ARG A 116 -2.27 0.61 8.52
C ARG A 116 -2.12 -0.79 9.10
N LEU A 117 -2.42 -0.89 10.39
CA LEU A 117 -2.40 -2.15 11.14
C LEU A 117 -3.75 -2.44 11.79
N ARG A 118 -4.08 -3.73 11.84
CA ARG A 118 -5.16 -4.28 12.65
C ARG A 118 -4.65 -5.50 13.40
N ARG A 119 -5.09 -5.66 14.65
CA ARG A 119 -4.78 -6.86 15.44
C ARG A 119 -5.87 -7.90 15.22
N LEU A 120 -5.49 -9.13 14.91
CA LEU A 120 -6.44 -10.24 14.85
C LEU A 120 -6.85 -10.66 16.25
N MET A 121 -8.16 -10.82 16.44
CA MET A 121 -8.78 -11.20 17.71
C MET A 121 -9.16 -12.68 17.69
N SER A 122 -9.35 -13.26 18.89
CA SER A 122 -9.96 -14.59 19.01
C SER A 122 -11.42 -14.56 18.53
N PHE A 123 -11.95 -15.71 18.12
CA PHE A 123 -13.33 -15.81 17.62
C PHE A 123 -14.40 -15.38 18.64
N ASP A 124 -14.08 -15.42 19.95
CA ASP A 124 -15.01 -15.12 21.05
C ASP A 124 -15.02 -13.65 21.48
N HIS A 125 -14.30 -12.79 20.75
CA HIS A 125 -14.18 -11.37 21.09
C HIS A 125 -15.45 -10.57 20.78
N ASP A 126 -15.69 -9.51 21.56
CA ASP A 126 -16.86 -8.64 21.44
C ASP A 126 -16.81 -7.80 20.16
N LYS A 127 -17.70 -8.09 19.20
CA LYS A 127 -17.81 -7.36 17.93
C LYS A 127 -17.97 -5.84 18.07
N ARG A 128 -18.41 -5.34 19.23
CA ARG A 128 -18.51 -3.89 19.50
C ARG A 128 -17.15 -3.20 19.45
N GLU A 129 -16.06 -3.90 19.73
CA GLU A 129 -14.70 -3.36 19.67
C GLU A 129 -14.26 -3.03 18.23
N HIS A 130 -14.94 -3.55 17.19
CA HIS A 130 -14.59 -3.21 15.79
C HIS A 130 -14.74 -1.72 15.46
N HIS A 131 -15.57 -1.00 16.21
CA HIS A 131 -15.79 0.43 16.05
C HIS A 131 -14.83 1.29 16.88
N ILE A 132 -13.98 0.65 17.68
CA ILE A 132 -13.01 1.33 18.55
C ILE A 132 -11.65 1.32 17.86
N ILE A 133 -10.99 2.48 17.86
CA ILE A 133 -9.61 2.59 17.43
C ILE A 133 -8.73 2.40 18.66
N HIS A 134 -8.01 1.27 18.71
CA HIS A 134 -7.17 0.91 19.84
C HIS A 134 -5.80 1.59 19.73
N GLN A 135 -5.21 1.96 20.86
CA GLN A 135 -3.79 2.27 20.89
C GLN A 135 -2.97 1.01 20.56
N PRO A 136 -1.74 1.15 20.05
CA PRO A 136 -0.83 0.01 19.90
C PRO A 136 -0.68 -0.75 21.22
N PHE A 137 -0.65 -2.08 21.11
CA PHE A 137 -0.49 -2.96 22.24
C PHE A 137 1.00 -2.98 22.63
N ALA A 138 1.38 -2.15 23.60
CA ALA A 138 2.78 -1.89 23.95
C ALA A 138 3.64 -3.14 24.21
N HIS A 139 3.04 -4.20 24.75
CA HIS A 139 3.73 -5.47 25.04
C HIS A 139 3.80 -6.44 23.85
N GLU A 140 3.09 -6.15 22.77
CA GLU A 140 3.01 -7.00 21.58
C GLU A 140 3.72 -6.36 20.39
N LEU A 141 3.31 -5.14 20.05
CA LEU A 141 3.80 -4.36 18.94
C LEU A 141 3.74 -2.87 19.32
N PRO A 142 4.78 -2.36 20.02
CA PRO A 142 4.82 -0.97 20.46
C PRO A 142 4.87 -0.01 19.27
N GLN A 143 4.47 1.25 19.48
CA GLN A 143 4.43 2.28 18.43
C GLN A 143 5.76 2.39 17.67
N GLU A 144 6.89 2.36 18.38
CA GLU A 144 8.22 2.43 17.75
C GLU A 144 8.50 1.25 16.82
N ALA A 145 8.04 0.05 17.16
CA ALA A 145 8.15 -1.11 16.28
C ALA A 145 7.28 -0.96 15.02
N ILE A 146 6.07 -0.40 15.17
CA ILE A 146 5.19 -0.08 14.03
C ILE A 146 5.86 0.95 13.12
N HIS A 147 6.41 2.00 13.70
CA HIS A 147 7.20 3.01 13.00
C HIS A 147 8.35 2.37 12.21
N ASN A 148 9.20 1.59 12.88
CA ASN A 148 10.33 0.92 12.23
C ASN A 148 9.88 -0.01 11.09
N LEU A 149 8.76 -0.73 11.25
CA LEU A 149 8.16 -1.54 10.19
C LEU A 149 7.70 -0.70 9.00
N CYS A 150 7.02 0.43 9.22
CA CYS A 150 6.56 1.32 8.17
C CYS A 150 7.74 1.96 7.41
N ALA A 151 8.77 2.44 8.13
CA ALA A 151 10.00 2.95 7.53
C ALA A 151 10.72 1.89 6.70
N PHE A 152 10.82 0.67 7.24
CA PHE A 152 11.37 -0.47 6.51
C PHE A 152 10.58 -0.73 5.23
N MET A 153 9.25 -0.75 5.27
CA MET A 153 8.43 -1.02 4.09
C MET A 153 8.57 0.07 3.02
N TYR A 154 8.66 1.34 3.42
CA TYR A 154 8.94 2.43 2.49
C TYR A 154 10.30 2.23 1.80
N GLY A 155 11.37 2.04 2.59
CA GLY A 155 12.71 1.81 2.06
C GLY A 155 12.84 0.50 1.28
N TYR A 156 12.03 -0.50 1.60
CA TYR A 156 11.96 -1.76 0.85
C TYR A 156 11.39 -1.52 -0.55
N VAL A 157 10.30 -0.76 -0.67
CA VAL A 157 9.71 -0.40 -1.98
C VAL A 157 10.70 0.41 -2.80
N GLU A 158 11.34 1.40 -2.18
CA GLU A 158 12.34 2.26 -2.80
C GLU A 158 13.57 1.48 -3.29
N GLY A 159 14.15 0.64 -2.42
CA GLY A 159 15.27 -0.23 -2.77
C GLY A 159 14.90 -1.19 -3.90
N TYR A 160 13.70 -1.78 -3.87
CA TYR A 160 13.22 -2.65 -4.94
C TYR A 160 13.13 -1.88 -6.26
N LEU A 161 12.56 -0.68 -6.25
CA LEU A 161 12.45 0.18 -7.43
C LEU A 161 13.82 0.47 -8.05
N SER A 162 14.80 0.86 -7.22
CA SER A 162 16.18 1.14 -7.68
C SER A 162 16.88 -0.07 -8.30
N SER A 163 16.50 -1.28 -7.88
CA SER A 163 17.08 -2.55 -8.34
C SER A 163 16.35 -3.19 -9.53
N THR A 164 15.15 -2.70 -9.86
CA THR A 164 14.33 -3.32 -10.93
C THR A 164 14.67 -2.72 -12.29
N SER A 165 14.87 -3.57 -13.30
CA SER A 165 15.05 -3.12 -14.67
C SER A 165 13.73 -2.56 -15.23
N LYS A 166 13.78 -1.36 -15.83
CA LYS A 166 12.63 -0.73 -16.50
C LYS A 166 11.97 -1.62 -17.57
N THR A 167 12.71 -2.57 -18.14
CA THR A 167 12.21 -3.52 -19.15
C THR A 167 11.09 -4.44 -18.66
N TRP A 168 10.81 -4.48 -17.35
CA TRP A 168 9.76 -5.31 -16.74
C TRP A 168 8.44 -4.57 -16.57
N PHE A 169 8.37 -3.30 -16.98
CA PHE A 169 7.28 -2.42 -16.62
C PHE A 169 6.26 -2.41 -17.76
N GLU A 170 5.12 -3.05 -17.53
CA GLU A 170 3.97 -2.94 -18.43
C GLU A 170 3.30 -1.59 -18.22
N PRO A 171 2.90 -0.88 -19.29
CA PRO A 171 2.13 0.35 -19.16
C PRO A 171 0.85 0.13 -18.34
N PHE A 172 0.54 1.08 -17.48
CA PHE A 172 -0.71 1.07 -16.73
C PHE A 172 -1.11 2.49 -16.31
N TYR A 173 -2.39 2.66 -15.99
CA TYR A 173 -2.89 3.83 -15.28
C TYR A 173 -3.89 3.42 -14.19
N ARG A 174 -4.08 4.30 -13.21
CA ARG A 174 -5.00 4.18 -12.09
C ARG A 174 -5.54 5.56 -11.73
N CYS A 175 -6.68 5.56 -11.05
CA CYS A 175 -7.43 6.78 -10.75
C CYS A 175 -7.75 6.86 -9.25
N VAL A 176 -7.69 8.07 -8.68
CA VAL A 176 -8.27 8.41 -7.38
C VAL A 176 -9.29 9.52 -7.60
N GLY A 177 -10.53 9.12 -7.85
CA GLY A 177 -11.59 10.06 -8.25
C GLY A 177 -11.87 11.14 -7.21
N SER A 178 -11.80 10.82 -5.92
CA SER A 178 -12.07 11.79 -4.84
C SER A 178 -11.14 13.00 -4.79
N ASN A 179 -9.99 12.91 -5.45
CA ASN A 179 -8.96 13.94 -5.47
C ASN A 179 -8.52 14.29 -6.90
N LEU A 180 -9.24 13.81 -7.91
CA LEU A 180 -8.94 14.04 -9.32
C LEU A 180 -7.46 13.71 -9.63
N ILE A 181 -7.00 12.52 -9.23
CA ILE A 181 -5.61 12.08 -9.45
C ILE A 181 -5.61 10.97 -10.50
N LEU A 182 -4.73 11.11 -11.50
CA LEU A 182 -4.38 10.07 -12.46
C LEU A 182 -2.91 9.74 -12.30
N PHE A 183 -2.57 8.46 -12.17
CA PHE A 183 -1.17 8.05 -12.07
C PHE A 183 -0.93 6.74 -12.80
N GLY A 184 0.31 6.49 -13.19
CA GLY A 184 0.62 5.32 -14.00
C GLY A 184 2.08 5.21 -14.41
N TYR A 185 2.31 4.32 -15.37
CA TYR A 185 3.57 4.18 -16.08
C TYR A 185 3.27 4.14 -17.57
N GLN A 186 3.92 5.01 -18.34
CA GLN A 186 3.81 5.09 -19.79
C GLN A 186 5.10 5.68 -20.36
N ASP A 187 5.49 5.30 -21.59
CA ASP A 187 6.64 5.88 -22.30
C ASP A 187 7.94 5.86 -21.48
N ASP A 188 8.16 4.74 -20.77
CA ASP A 188 9.28 4.49 -19.86
C ASP A 188 9.42 5.39 -18.61
N GLU A 189 8.34 6.09 -18.26
CA GLU A 189 8.26 7.01 -17.13
C GLU A 189 7.01 6.80 -16.27
N PHE A 190 7.17 6.99 -14.96
CA PHE A 190 6.02 7.11 -14.06
C PHE A 190 5.45 8.52 -14.16
N PHE A 191 4.12 8.62 -14.13
CA PHE A 191 3.41 9.88 -14.06
C PHE A 191 2.44 9.90 -12.88
N GLU A 192 2.22 11.10 -12.36
CA GLU A 192 1.20 11.42 -11.37
C GLU A 192 0.68 12.83 -11.65
N TRP A 193 -0.55 12.92 -12.14
CA TRP A 193 -1.22 14.16 -12.51
C TRP A 193 -2.32 14.45 -11.51
N HIS A 194 -2.33 15.69 -11.02
CA HIS A 194 -3.33 16.23 -10.12
C HIS A 194 -4.10 17.31 -10.86
N PHE A 195 -5.42 17.27 -10.80
CA PHE A 195 -6.30 18.22 -11.45
C PHE A 195 -7.10 18.98 -10.38
N ASP A 196 -7.28 20.28 -10.58
CA ASP A 196 -8.16 21.10 -9.73
C ASP A 196 -9.60 21.14 -10.28
N ASP A 197 -9.77 20.78 -11.54
CA ASP A 197 -11.04 20.85 -12.28
C ASP A 197 -11.51 19.45 -12.74
N PRO A 198 -12.76 19.06 -12.44
CA PRO A 198 -13.31 17.77 -12.87
C PRO A 198 -13.39 17.57 -14.38
N ASP A 199 -13.65 18.62 -15.17
CA ASP A 199 -13.76 18.50 -16.63
C ASP A 199 -12.38 18.25 -17.24
N GLU A 200 -11.33 18.91 -16.74
CA GLU A 200 -9.94 18.63 -17.13
C GLU A 200 -9.52 17.20 -16.79
N TYR A 201 -9.88 16.72 -15.60
CA TYR A 201 -9.65 15.34 -15.17
C TYR A 201 -10.32 14.33 -16.11
N GLU A 202 -11.59 14.53 -16.44
CA GLU A 202 -12.34 13.63 -17.32
C GLU A 202 -11.76 13.61 -18.75
N VAL A 203 -11.37 14.78 -19.28
CA VAL A 203 -10.70 14.86 -20.60
C VAL A 203 -9.37 14.11 -20.59
N ALA A 204 -8.57 14.23 -19.52
CA ALA A 204 -7.31 13.50 -19.39
C ALA A 204 -7.53 11.99 -19.26
N LEU A 205 -8.53 11.57 -18.48
CA LEU A 205 -8.90 10.17 -18.31
C LEU A 205 -9.34 9.52 -19.62
N GLN A 206 -10.18 10.18 -20.41
CA GLN A 206 -10.61 9.68 -21.72
C GLN A 206 -9.43 9.50 -22.69
N LYS A 207 -8.47 10.44 -22.69
CA LYS A 207 -7.25 10.33 -23.52
C LYS A 207 -6.39 9.13 -23.11
N LEU A 208 -6.24 8.88 -21.81
CA LEU A 208 -5.51 7.71 -21.31
C LEU A 208 -6.20 6.39 -21.67
N GLN A 209 -7.53 6.32 -21.52
CA GLN A 209 -8.34 5.16 -21.91
C GLN A 209 -8.16 4.80 -23.38
N GLN A 210 -8.29 5.78 -24.28
CA GLN A 210 -8.14 5.57 -25.72
C GLN A 210 -6.74 5.06 -26.10
N ARG A 211 -5.68 5.61 -25.49
CA ARG A 211 -4.30 5.15 -25.72
C ARG A 211 -4.07 3.72 -25.23
N HIS A 212 -4.56 3.40 -24.03
CA HIS A 212 -4.38 2.06 -23.47
C HIS A 212 -5.14 0.98 -24.24
N GLU A 213 -6.36 1.27 -24.71
CA GLU A 213 -7.12 0.35 -25.55
C GLU A 213 -6.39 0.08 -26.88
N TYR A 214 -5.76 1.10 -27.46
CA TYR A 214 -4.96 0.99 -28.67
C TYR A 214 -3.70 0.12 -28.48
N ASP A 215 -2.98 0.32 -27.37
CA ASP A 215 -1.75 -0.44 -27.06
C ASP A 215 -2.04 -1.91 -26.73
N VAL A 216 -3.21 -2.22 -26.14
CA VAL A 216 -3.62 -3.60 -25.84
C VAL A 216 -4.17 -4.34 -27.07
N SER A 217 -4.79 -3.63 -28.01
CA SER A 217 -5.43 -4.23 -29.20
C SER A 217 -4.55 -4.27 -30.45
N GLY A 218 -3.47 -3.49 -30.50
CA GLY A 218 -2.47 -3.55 -31.57
C GLY A 218 -2.98 -3.28 -32.99
N ASN A 219 -4.16 -2.67 -33.16
CA ASN A 219 -4.73 -2.41 -34.48
C ASN A 219 -5.47 -1.05 -34.52
N PRO A 220 -5.17 -0.16 -35.49
CA PRO A 220 -5.95 1.05 -35.73
C PRO A 220 -7.26 0.78 -36.48
N ALA A 221 -8.12 1.80 -36.40
CA ALA A 221 -9.40 2.00 -37.06
C ALA A 221 -9.51 1.48 -38.51
#